data_AF-A0A849Q7E8-F1
#
_entry.id   AF-A0A849Q7E8-F1
#
_cell.length_a   1.000
_cell.length_b   1.000
_cell.length_c   1.000
_cell.angle_alpha   90.00
_cell.angle_beta   90.00
_cell.angle_gamma   90.00
#
_symmetry.space_group_name_H-M   'P 1'
#
loop_
_entity.id
_entity.type
_entity.pdbx_description
1 polymer ?
#
loop_
_entity_poly.entity_id
_entity_poly.type
_entity_poly.pdbx_seq_one_letter_code
_entity_poly.pdbx_strand_id
1 'polypeptide(L)'
;MTVKGVVIDEGDRVDWVRYSIDGGEWMDAEGTNNFTFDIDVDNYQPATYGIRIKTFDGVHEYQILYDFRINKPQEDNGGQDFWYWFIGFTSLVVVLLIVLYYVLTRGKRSSAKARDEKELSED
;
A
#
# COMPACT_ATOMS: atom_id res chain seq x y z
N MET A 1 -7.21 -16.17 -3.65
CA MET A 1 -6.57 -17.51 -3.67
C MET A 1 -7.65 -18.55 -3.48
N THR A 2 -7.68 -19.60 -4.29
CA THR A 2 -8.68 -20.68 -4.17
C THR A 2 -8.09 -21.89 -3.47
N VAL A 3 -8.79 -22.40 -2.47
CA VAL A 3 -8.45 -23.66 -1.78
C VAL A 3 -9.46 -24.72 -2.16
N LYS A 4 -8.97 -25.92 -2.48
CA LYS A 4 -9.80 -27.08 -2.82
C LYS A 4 -9.37 -28.27 -1.97
N GLY A 5 -10.33 -29.10 -1.58
CA GLY A 5 -10.05 -30.29 -0.80
C GLY A 5 -11.08 -31.39 -0.99
N VAL A 6 -10.68 -32.58 -0.52
CA VAL A 6 -11.52 -33.79 -0.50
C VAL A 6 -11.58 -34.29 0.93
N VAL A 7 -12.77 -34.64 1.39
CA VAL A 7 -13.02 -35.31 2.67
C VAL A 7 -13.39 -36.75 2.38
N ILE A 8 -12.72 -37.69 3.07
CA ILE A 8 -12.98 -39.12 2.98
C ILE A 8 -13.48 -39.58 4.34
N ASP A 9 -14.72 -40.06 4.39
CA ASP A 9 -15.34 -40.66 5.57
C ASP A 9 -15.83 -42.07 5.22
N GLU A 10 -15.74 -43.03 6.14
CA GLU A 10 -16.15 -44.42 5.89
C GLU A 10 -17.65 -44.56 5.58
N GLY A 11 -18.48 -43.63 6.08
CA GLY A 11 -19.92 -43.55 5.77
C GLY A 11 -20.25 -42.69 4.55
N ASP A 12 -19.24 -42.09 3.90
CA ASP A 12 -19.32 -41.17 2.76
C ASP A 12 -20.27 -39.97 2.96
N ARG A 13 -20.58 -39.65 4.22
CA ARG A 13 -21.46 -38.54 4.58
C ARG A 13 -20.68 -37.44 5.27
N VAL A 14 -20.66 -36.27 4.65
CA VAL A 14 -20.17 -35.04 5.25
C VAL A 14 -21.28 -34.01 5.14
N ASP A 15 -21.76 -33.51 6.28
CA ASP A 15 -22.86 -32.56 6.37
C ASP A 15 -22.37 -31.14 6.06
N TRP A 16 -21.19 -30.75 6.56
CA TRP A 16 -20.58 -29.45 6.25
C TRP A 16 -19.06 -29.46 6.38
N VAL A 17 -18.45 -28.49 5.69
CA VAL A 17 -17.04 -28.13 5.81
C VAL A 17 -16.96 -26.65 6.13
N ARG A 18 -16.18 -26.30 7.16
CA ARG A 18 -15.95 -24.92 7.60
C ARG A 18 -14.48 -24.61 7.70
N TYR A 19 -14.13 -23.35 7.53
CA TYR A 19 -12.75 -22.89 7.65
C TYR A 19 -12.65 -21.61 8.49
N SER A 20 -11.50 -21.42 9.14
CA SER A 20 -11.16 -20.23 9.92
C SER A 20 -9.69 -19.90 9.71
N ILE A 21 -9.40 -18.61 9.50
CA ILE A 21 -8.05 -18.10 9.28
C ILE A 21 -7.58 -17.45 10.58
N ASP A 22 -6.41 -17.85 11.09
CA ASP A 22 -5.81 -17.42 12.36
C ASP A 22 -6.73 -17.49 13.59
N GLY A 23 -7.76 -18.35 13.53
CA GLY A 23 -8.75 -18.46 14.60
C GLY A 23 -9.81 -17.36 14.65
N GLY A 24 -10.01 -16.64 13.55
CA GLY A 24 -11.16 -15.78 13.35
C GLY A 24 -12.47 -16.55 13.22
N GLU A 25 -13.50 -15.87 12.69
CA GLU A 25 -14.82 -16.46 12.48
C GLU A 25 -14.77 -17.70 11.56
N TRP A 26 -15.65 -18.66 11.84
CA TRP A 26 -15.83 -19.84 10.99
C TRP A 26 -16.75 -19.50 9.82
N MET A 27 -16.27 -19.75 8.60
CA MET A 27 -17.02 -19.58 7.36
C MET A 27 -17.33 -20.95 6.76
N ASP A 28 -18.48 -21.06 6.09
CA ASP A 28 -18.86 -22.27 5.36
C ASP A 28 -18.09 -22.35 4.04
N ALA A 29 -17.54 -23.53 3.71
CA ALA A 29 -17.00 -23.80 2.40
C ALA A 29 -18.11 -24.21 1.41
N GLU A 30 -17.86 -24.06 0.12
CA GLU A 30 -18.77 -24.55 -0.91
C GLU A 30 -18.55 -26.05 -1.11
N GLY A 31 -19.57 -26.85 -0.83
CA GLY A 31 -19.53 -28.31 -0.97
C GLY A 31 -19.13 -29.04 0.32
N THR A 32 -19.07 -30.37 0.24
CA THR A 32 -18.84 -31.25 1.40
C THR A 32 -17.69 -32.23 1.13
N ASN A 33 -17.95 -33.41 0.57
CA ASN A 33 -16.93 -34.42 0.26
C ASN A 33 -15.89 -33.89 -0.73
N ASN A 34 -16.31 -33.00 -1.63
CA ASN A 34 -15.42 -32.14 -2.41
C ASN A 34 -15.80 -30.71 -2.08
N PHE A 35 -14.86 -29.93 -1.56
CA PHE A 35 -15.12 -28.56 -1.14
C PHE A 35 -14.15 -27.56 -1.77
N THR A 36 -14.61 -26.32 -1.86
CA THR A 36 -13.81 -25.18 -2.31
C THR A 36 -14.16 -23.94 -1.49
N PHE A 37 -13.20 -23.05 -1.31
CA PHE A 37 -13.46 -21.69 -0.83
C PHE A 37 -12.36 -20.75 -1.31
N ASP A 38 -12.70 -19.46 -1.36
CA ASP A 38 -11.78 -18.41 -1.75
C ASP A 38 -11.34 -17.58 -0.54
N ILE A 39 -10.05 -17.27 -0.51
CA ILE A 39 -9.44 -16.32 0.41
C ILE A 39 -9.07 -15.08 -0.39
N ASP A 40 -9.65 -13.94 -0.03
CA ASP A 40 -9.25 -12.64 -0.56
C ASP A 40 -7.92 -12.21 0.09
N VAL A 41 -6.82 -12.57 -0.55
CA VAL A 41 -5.45 -12.32 -0.07
C VAL A 41 -5.04 -10.85 -0.15
N ASP A 42 -5.80 -10.00 -0.86
CA ASP A 42 -5.48 -8.59 -1.00
C ASP A 42 -5.67 -7.84 0.33
N ASN A 43 -6.56 -8.33 1.20
CA ASN A 43 -6.80 -7.78 2.54
C ASN A 43 -5.79 -8.22 3.61
N TYR A 44 -4.82 -9.06 3.25
CA TYR A 44 -3.83 -9.60 4.20
C TYR A 44 -2.45 -8.97 3.99
N GLN A 45 -1.68 -8.90 5.08
CA GLN A 45 -0.28 -8.46 5.04
C GLN A 45 0.63 -9.61 4.59
N PRO A 46 1.84 -9.33 4.10
CA PRO A 46 2.82 -10.38 3.81
C PRO A 46 3.26 -11.09 5.09
N ALA A 47 2.75 -12.30 5.33
CA ALA A 47 3.07 -13.13 6.50
C ALA A 47 2.69 -14.61 6.24
N THR A 48 3.00 -15.47 7.21
CA THR A 48 2.46 -16.83 7.30
C THR A 48 1.18 -16.81 8.12
N TYR A 49 0.14 -17.45 7.62
CA TYR A 49 -1.19 -17.54 8.21
C TYR A 49 -1.55 -19.01 8.42
N GLY A 50 -2.26 -19.29 9.51
CA GLY A 50 -2.83 -20.60 9.81
C GLY A 50 -4.27 -20.70 9.31
N ILE A 51 -4.60 -21.77 8.59
CA ILE A 51 -5.97 -22.10 8.21
C ILE A 51 -6.40 -23.38 8.91
N ARG A 52 -7.45 -23.27 9.72
CA ARG A 52 -8.13 -24.42 10.32
C ARG A 52 -9.30 -24.81 9.44
N ILE A 53 -9.40 -26.09 9.12
CA ILE A 53 -10.52 -26.69 8.41
C ILE A 53 -11.20 -27.66 9.35
N LYS A 54 -12.52 -27.62 9.38
CA LYS A 54 -13.37 -28.44 10.25
C LYS A 54 -14.45 -29.11 9.41
N THR A 55 -14.72 -30.37 9.71
CA THR A 55 -15.72 -31.18 9.01
C THR A 55 -16.66 -31.84 10.02
N PHE A 56 -17.88 -32.13 9.60
CA PHE A 56 -18.87 -32.83 10.41
C PHE A 56 -19.66 -33.81 9.56
N ASP A 57 -19.86 -35.03 10.04
CA ASP A 57 -20.57 -36.13 9.36
C ASP A 57 -22.04 -36.30 9.84
N GLY A 58 -22.49 -35.43 10.75
CA GLY A 58 -23.78 -35.57 11.46
C GLY A 58 -23.65 -36.09 12.89
N VAL A 59 -22.48 -36.60 13.28
CA VAL A 59 -22.21 -37.27 14.56
C VAL A 59 -20.89 -36.79 15.17
N HIS A 60 -19.80 -36.80 14.40
CA HIS A 60 -18.44 -36.47 14.79
C HIS A 60 -17.94 -35.23 14.07
N GLU A 61 -17.15 -34.45 14.80
CA GLU A 61 -16.44 -33.31 14.27
C GLU A 61 -14.94 -33.62 14.20
N TYR A 62 -14.31 -33.27 13.08
CA TYR A 62 -12.87 -33.37 12.89
C TYR A 62 -12.29 -32.01 12.49
N GLN A 63 -11.04 -31.73 12.87
CA GLN A 63 -10.36 -30.49 12.54
C GLN A 63 -8.89 -30.71 12.21
N ILE A 64 -8.37 -29.98 11.22
CA ILE A 64 -6.97 -29.94 10.83
C ILE A 64 -6.48 -28.49 10.69
N LEU A 65 -5.16 -28.28 10.87
CA LEU A 65 -4.48 -26.99 10.67
C LEU A 65 -3.48 -27.12 9.52
N TYR A 66 -3.50 -26.15 8.61
CA TYR A 66 -2.48 -25.94 7.59
C TYR A 66 -1.92 -24.53 7.69
N ASP A 67 -0.70 -24.33 7.22
CA ASP A 67 -0.11 -23.01 7.09
C ASP A 67 0.00 -22.62 5.61
N PHE A 68 -0.23 -21.36 5.30
CA PHE A 68 0.06 -20.79 3.98
C PHE A 68 0.75 -19.44 4.12
N ARG A 69 1.57 -19.08 3.12
CA ARG A 69 2.36 -17.85 3.14
C ARG A 69 1.92 -16.91 2.03
N ILE A 70 1.66 -15.66 2.39
CA ILE A 70 1.40 -14.58 1.45
C ILE A 70 2.71 -13.82 1.23
N ASN A 71 3.14 -13.75 -0.01
CA ASN A 71 4.27 -12.93 -0.44
C ASN A 71 3.71 -11.84 -1.37
N LYS A 72 3.77 -10.57 -0.96
CA LYS A 72 3.52 -9.43 -1.85
C LYS A 72 4.86 -8.81 -2.23
N PRO A 73 5.09 -8.46 -3.51
CA PRO A 73 6.23 -7.64 -3.88
C PRO A 73 6.14 -6.31 -3.14
N GLN A 74 7.30 -5.73 -2.78
CA GLN A 74 7.33 -4.37 -2.23
C GLN A 74 6.72 -3.42 -3.24
N GLU A 75 5.74 -2.60 -2.83
CA GLU A 75 5.22 -1.53 -3.67
C GLU A 75 6.37 -0.58 -4.02
N ASP A 76 6.66 -0.44 -5.32
CA ASP A 76 7.68 0.48 -5.81
C ASP A 76 7.13 1.91 -5.78
N ASN A 77 7.50 2.65 -4.75
CA ASN A 77 7.18 4.08 -4.60
C ASN A 77 8.10 4.98 -5.46
N GLY A 78 8.98 4.42 -6.30
CA GLY A 78 9.97 5.18 -7.07
C GLY A 78 9.39 6.28 -7.95
N GLY A 79 8.14 6.11 -8.39
CA GLY A 79 7.41 7.16 -9.12
C GLY A 79 7.04 8.37 -8.26
N GLN A 80 6.68 8.17 -6.98
CA GLN A 80 6.29 9.25 -6.07
C GLN A 80 7.51 10.02 -5.55
N ASP A 81 8.59 9.32 -5.24
CA ASP A 81 9.86 9.92 -4.78
C ASP A 81 10.45 10.88 -5.82
N PHE A 82 10.36 10.52 -7.10
CA PHE A 82 10.77 11.39 -8.19
C PHE A 82 10.00 12.73 -8.21
N TRP A 83 8.68 12.69 -8.04
CA TRP A 83 7.85 13.90 -8.06
C TRP A 83 8.14 14.83 -6.88
N TYR A 84 8.38 14.30 -5.68
CA TYR A 84 8.75 15.13 -4.54
C TYR A 84 10.11 15.79 -4.71
N TRP A 85 11.10 15.04 -5.21
CA TRP A 85 12.42 15.61 -5.50
C TRP A 85 12.34 16.69 -6.59
N PHE A 86 11.60 16.42 -7.67
CA PHE A 86 11.39 17.36 -8.77
C PHE A 86 10.72 18.65 -8.28
N ILE A 87 9.60 18.57 -7.56
CA ILE A 87 8.88 19.73 -7.02
C ILE A 87 9.76 20.51 -6.03
N GLY A 88 10.49 19.82 -5.14
CA GLY A 88 11.39 20.45 -4.19
C GLY A 88 12.52 21.22 -4.88
N PHE A 89 13.16 20.60 -5.87
CA PHE A 89 14.23 21.22 -6.63
C PHE A 89 13.73 22.41 -7.47
N THR A 90 12.61 22.27 -8.18
CA THR A 90 12.00 23.36 -8.94
C THR A 90 11.64 24.54 -8.03
N SER A 91 11.08 24.29 -6.85
CA SER A 91 10.74 25.34 -5.88
C SER A 91 11.97 26.10 -5.40
N LEU A 92 13.08 25.41 -5.13
CA LEU A 92 14.36 26.02 -4.73
C LEU A 92 14.90 26.97 -5.82
N VAL A 93 14.89 26.53 -7.08
CA VAL A 93 15.36 27.32 -8.22
C VAL A 93 14.53 28.60 -8.38
N VAL A 94 13.20 28.50 -8.26
CA VAL A 94 12.30 29.66 -8.37
C VAL A 94 12.59 30.69 -7.26
N VAL A 95 12.79 30.25 -6.02
CA VAL A 95 13.14 31.17 -4.91
C VAL A 95 14.47 31.88 -5.16
N LEU A 96 15.49 31.17 -5.64
CA LEU A 96 16.79 31.77 -5.99
C LEU A 96 16.65 32.80 -7.11
N LEU A 97 15.85 32.53 -8.13
CA LEU A 97 15.58 33.48 -9.22
C LEU A 97 14.86 34.73 -8.72
N ILE A 98 13.89 34.59 -7.81
CA ILE A 98 13.18 35.72 -7.20
C ILE A 98 14.16 36.58 -6.38
N VAL A 99 15.01 35.96 -5.56
CA VAL A 99 16.03 36.67 -4.76
C VAL A 99 17.00 37.39 -5.68
N LEU A 100 17.52 36.71 -6.71
CA LEU A 100 18.43 37.29 -7.69
C LEU A 100 17.79 38.48 -8.42
N TYR A 101 16.54 38.32 -8.87
CA TYR A 101 15.77 39.39 -9.49
C TYR A 101 15.62 40.59 -8.54
N TYR A 102 15.34 40.35 -7.26
CA TYR A 102 15.20 41.41 -6.25
C TYR A 102 16.52 42.15 -6.01
N VAL A 103 17.65 41.44 -5.94
CA VAL A 103 18.99 42.04 -5.80
C VAL A 103 19.35 42.89 -7.01
N LEU A 104 19.16 42.35 -8.22
CA LEU A 104 19.49 43.03 -9.47
C LEU A 104 18.62 44.28 -9.71
N THR A 105 17.34 44.23 -9.36
CA THR A 105 16.43 45.38 -9.51
C THR A 105 16.68 46.45 -8.45
N ARG A 106 17.06 46.08 -7.22
CA ARG A 106 17.40 47.04 -6.17
C ARG A 106 18.70 47.79 -6.48
N GLY A 107 19.70 47.13 -7.06
CA GLY A 107 20.97 47.74 -7.45
C GLY A 107 20.80 48.88 -8.47
N LYS A 108 19.88 48.74 -9.43
CA LYS A 108 19.64 49.76 -10.47
C LYS A 108 19.04 51.07 -9.93
N ARG A 109 18.26 51.03 -8.84
CA ARG A 109 17.66 52.23 -8.25
C ARG A 109 18.68 53.10 -7.48
N SER A 110 19.73 52.50 -6.94
CA SER A 110 20.77 53.25 -6.23
C SER A 110 21.66 54.07 -7.17
N SER A 111 21.93 53.55 -8.37
CA SER A 111 22.76 54.25 -9.36
C SER A 111 22.04 55.39 -10.08
N ALA A 112 20.71 55.32 -10.22
CA ALA A 112 19.93 56.40 -10.81
C ALA A 112 19.88 57.63 -9.88
N LYS A 113 19.60 57.42 -8.59
CA LYS A 113 19.51 58.51 -7.61
C LYS A 113 20.84 59.24 -7.38
N ALA A 114 21.95 58.51 -7.40
CA ALA A 114 23.30 59.09 -7.25
C ALA A 114 23.76 59.89 -8.49
N ARG A 115 23.11 59.69 -9.65
CA ARG A 115 23.40 60.44 -10.87
C ARG A 115 22.62 61.75 -10.91
N ASP A 116 21.34 61.72 -10.54
CA ASP A 116 20.49 62.91 -10.47
C ASP A 116 20.98 63.92 -9.41
N GLU A 117 21.47 63.45 -8.26
CA GLU A 117 22.06 64.34 -7.22
C GLU A 117 23.37 64.99 -7.65
N LYS A 118 24.11 64.39 -8.59
CA LYS A 118 25.33 64.99 -9.15
C LYS A 118 25.01 66.08 -10.16
N GLU A 119 24.06 65.84 -11.07
CA GLU A 119 23.64 66.84 -12.06
C GLU A 119 22.96 68.05 -11.41
N LEU A 120 22.24 67.88 -10.28
CA LEU A 120 21.62 69.00 -9.54
C LEU A 120 22.62 69.86 -8.74
N SER A 121 23.87 69.43 -8.59
CA SER A 121 24.92 70.13 -7.83
C SER A 121 25.89 70.93 -8.70
N GLU A 122 25.76 70.83 -10.02
CA GLU A 122 26.60 71.50 -11.01
C GLU A 122 25.94 72.73 -11.68
N ASP A 123 24.71 73.08 -11.30
CA ASP A 123 23.98 74.32 -11.67
C ASP A 123 23.96 75.34 -10.52
#